data_AF-A0A0F4ZDC8-F1
#
_entry.id   AF-A0A0F4ZDC8-F1
#
_cell.length_a   1.000
_cell.length_b   1.000
_cell.length_c   1.000
_cell.angle_alpha   90.00
_cell.angle_beta   90.00
_cell.angle_gamma   90.00
#
_symmetry.space_group_name_H-M   'P 1'
#
loop_
_entity.id
_entity.type
_entity.pdbx_description
1 polymer ?
#
loop_
_entity_poly.entity_id
_entity_poly.type
_entity_poly.pdbx_seq_one_letter_code
_entity_poly.pdbx_strand_id
1 'polypeptide(L)'
;MKRKHDSSKTEKAVSPQPEIPAAAAPDSTPSSAPAPKELSFSDLGLDPRLLQAIAKEGYKQPTLVQRKAIPLALEGKDVLAKAKTGSGKTAAYLLPVLQAILRRKQTDSSVFTAALVLVPTRELADQVHKAIDALSAFCAKDIQAVKLTDKVADQVQRSLLSNSPDIVISTPSRAWSNIANDALAIDRLTHLVVDEADLVLSYGYDEDLQNVAAKLPKGVQTVLMSATLTTDVDTLKGLFCPRPMVLNLEETEGDGEGVEQFVVKCGEDDKFLLAYVIYKLKLVKGKSIIFVADVDRCYRLKLYFEQFGIRSCILNSELPVNSRIHVVEEFNKNVYDIIIASDESEVLGDEDLLADDEEDASKPDDEQPSKKVKTAATPSKKKARDSHRKDKEYGVSRGIDFKNVACVVNFDLPTTSKSYTHRIGRTARAGKRGMALSFVVPADKYRKHLPTSVETAANDEKILARITKHQAKLGKAVRPYAFDMAQVEAFRYRMNDALRAVTRVAIREARTRELRAELLKSEKLKRHFEENPSELAHLRHDGELRAVRTQAHLRHVPEYLLPGGGANTLTQNGTGFVGFHRADKKERRGKRGAGQSFKVQKNRKSDPLRSFNARNKGKK
;
A
#
# COMPACT_ATOMS: atom_id res chain seq x y z
N MET A 1 111.75 -36.40 10.70
CA MET A 1 111.17 -35.57 11.78
C MET A 1 109.66 -35.76 11.81
N LYS A 2 109.10 -35.90 13.02
CA LYS A 2 107.71 -36.10 13.52
C LYS A 2 106.54 -35.95 12.49
N ARG A 3 105.74 -37.02 12.25
CA ARG A 3 104.41 -37.37 12.86
C ARG A 3 103.34 -36.28 12.62
N LYS A 4 102.10 -36.52 12.16
CA LYS A 4 101.18 -37.68 12.05
C LYS A 4 100.02 -37.22 11.14
N HIS A 5 99.37 -38.11 10.40
CA HIS A 5 97.90 -38.14 10.32
C HIS A 5 97.43 -39.43 9.65
N ASP A 6 96.49 -40.11 10.30
CA ASP A 6 95.87 -41.34 9.84
C ASP A 6 94.36 -41.33 10.13
N SER A 7 93.62 -41.94 9.20
CA SER A 7 92.37 -42.70 9.29
C SER A 7 91.09 -42.14 9.96
N SER A 8 90.10 -41.86 9.09
CA SER A 8 88.79 -42.53 8.95
C SER A 8 87.72 -42.58 10.08
N LYS A 9 86.48 -42.36 9.61
CA LYS A 9 85.20 -43.10 9.87
C LYS A 9 84.18 -42.60 10.93
N THR A 10 82.92 -42.64 10.45
CA THR A 10 81.61 -42.89 11.11
C THR A 10 80.83 -41.73 11.74
N GLU A 11 79.64 -41.45 11.18
CA GLU A 11 78.55 -40.69 11.81
C GLU A 11 77.37 -41.61 12.18
N LYS A 12 76.88 -41.47 13.41
CA LYS A 12 75.55 -41.89 13.87
C LYS A 12 75.07 -40.90 14.95
N ALA A 13 73.77 -40.63 14.91
CA ALA A 13 73.03 -39.60 15.63
C ALA A 13 72.88 -39.79 17.16
N VAL A 14 72.51 -38.71 17.87
CA VAL A 14 71.34 -38.55 18.80
C VAL A 14 71.60 -37.48 19.91
N SER A 15 70.56 -36.65 20.15
CA SER A 15 70.28 -35.76 21.34
C SER A 15 71.09 -34.46 21.48
N PRO A 16 70.50 -33.31 21.95
CA PRO A 16 70.02 -33.14 23.33
C PRO A 16 68.84 -32.16 23.61
N GLN A 17 68.35 -32.17 24.86
CA GLN A 17 67.70 -31.09 25.62
C GLN A 17 68.53 -30.85 26.92
N PRO A 18 68.31 -29.86 27.83
CA PRO A 18 67.27 -28.79 27.91
C PRO A 18 67.82 -27.38 28.32
N GLU A 19 66.97 -26.33 28.41
CA GLU A 19 66.87 -25.34 29.51
C GLU A 19 65.83 -24.20 29.25
N ILE A 20 65.10 -23.79 30.29
CA ILE A 20 64.09 -22.69 30.43
C ILE A 20 64.54 -21.88 31.70
N PRO A 21 64.14 -20.60 32.05
CA PRO A 21 62.93 -19.84 31.69
C PRO A 21 62.98 -18.28 31.59
N ALA A 22 61.94 -17.64 31.01
CA ALA A 22 61.23 -16.47 31.59
C ALA A 22 60.05 -15.93 30.72
N ALA A 23 58.89 -15.76 31.39
CA ALA A 23 57.80 -14.78 31.18
C ALA A 23 56.82 -14.85 29.97
N ALA A 24 55.75 -15.62 30.18
CA ALA A 24 54.32 -15.42 29.88
C ALA A 24 53.83 -14.41 28.79
N ALA A 25 53.11 -14.95 27.80
CA ALA A 25 51.96 -14.32 27.13
C ALA A 25 50.85 -15.38 26.93
N PRO A 26 49.54 -15.02 27.06
CA PRO A 26 48.46 -15.99 27.23
C PRO A 26 47.89 -16.51 25.90
N ASP A 27 47.77 -17.83 25.87
CA ASP A 27 46.66 -18.68 25.45
C ASP A 27 45.74 -18.33 24.25
N SER A 28 45.68 -19.33 23.36
CA SER A 28 44.55 -19.83 22.56
C SER A 28 43.57 -18.84 21.91
N THR A 29 43.74 -18.67 20.60
CA THR A 29 42.67 -18.22 19.68
C THR A 29 41.48 -19.18 19.71
N PRO A 30 40.25 -18.73 20.02
CA PRO A 30 39.07 -19.57 19.92
C PRO A 30 38.73 -19.79 18.44
N SER A 31 38.60 -21.07 18.09
CA SER A 31 38.04 -21.59 16.85
C SER A 31 36.80 -20.79 16.43
N SER A 32 36.84 -20.22 15.22
CA SER A 32 35.69 -19.55 14.60
C SER A 32 34.51 -20.52 14.58
N ALA A 33 33.43 -20.16 15.27
CA ALA A 33 32.16 -20.87 15.19
C ALA A 33 31.71 -20.95 13.71
N PRO A 34 31.20 -22.09 13.23
CA PRO A 34 30.70 -22.20 11.87
C PRO A 34 29.55 -21.20 11.67
N ALA A 35 29.59 -20.45 10.56
CA ALA A 35 28.49 -19.60 10.13
C ALA A 35 27.18 -20.40 10.13
N PRO A 36 26.04 -19.81 10.56
CA PRO A 36 24.78 -20.53 10.65
C PRO A 36 24.41 -21.10 9.28
N LYS A 37 24.24 -22.42 9.17
CA LYS A 37 23.75 -23.09 7.96
C LYS A 37 22.45 -22.41 7.49
N GLU A 38 22.44 -21.87 6.27
CA GLU A 38 21.22 -21.33 5.69
C GLU A 38 20.22 -22.47 5.46
N LEU A 39 19.12 -22.46 6.20
CA LEU A 39 18.01 -23.42 6.06
C LEU A 39 17.41 -23.32 4.66
N SER A 40 17.43 -24.42 3.91
CA SER A 40 16.78 -24.55 2.60
C SER A 40 15.34 -25.07 2.75
N PHE A 41 14.53 -24.99 1.69
CA PHE A 41 13.18 -25.58 1.69
C PHE A 41 13.19 -27.09 1.95
N SER A 42 14.24 -27.78 1.51
CA SER A 42 14.44 -29.23 1.70
C SER A 42 14.56 -29.58 3.18
N ASP A 43 15.11 -28.67 3.99
CA ASP A 43 15.31 -28.87 5.43
C ASP A 43 14.02 -28.67 6.24
N LEU A 44 12.93 -28.20 5.61
CA LEU A 44 11.65 -27.92 6.27
C LEU A 44 10.72 -29.15 6.36
N GLY A 45 11.12 -30.30 5.82
CA GLY A 45 10.33 -31.55 5.91
C GLY A 45 9.02 -31.54 5.11
N LEU A 46 9.00 -30.85 3.97
CA LEU A 46 7.86 -30.78 3.05
C LEU A 46 7.78 -32.00 2.12
N ASP A 47 6.58 -32.34 1.65
CA ASP A 47 6.36 -33.40 0.67
C ASP A 47 7.16 -33.12 -0.62
N PRO A 48 7.81 -34.14 -1.23
CA PRO A 48 8.62 -33.97 -2.44
C PRO A 48 7.88 -33.26 -3.60
N ARG A 49 6.57 -33.43 -3.71
CA ARG A 49 5.74 -32.78 -4.74
C ARG A 49 5.61 -31.28 -4.51
N LEU A 50 5.52 -30.85 -3.25
CA LEU A 50 5.54 -29.43 -2.87
C LEU A 50 6.92 -28.83 -3.14
N LEU A 51 8.01 -29.55 -2.83
CA LEU A 51 9.37 -29.11 -3.14
C LEU A 51 9.58 -28.93 -4.66
N GLN A 52 9.02 -29.83 -5.47
CA GLN A 52 9.06 -29.70 -6.93
C GLN A 52 8.29 -28.47 -7.43
N ALA A 53 7.15 -28.16 -6.82
CA ALA A 53 6.38 -26.95 -7.12
C ALA A 53 7.16 -25.68 -6.76
N ILE A 54 7.74 -25.63 -5.56
CA ILE A 54 8.60 -24.53 -5.06
C ILE A 54 9.75 -24.28 -6.05
N ALA A 55 10.44 -25.35 -6.50
CA ALA A 55 11.52 -25.24 -7.46
C ALA A 55 11.05 -24.69 -8.83
N LYS A 56 9.87 -25.12 -9.30
CA LYS A 56 9.26 -24.64 -10.56
C LYS A 56 8.86 -23.17 -10.50
N GLU A 57 8.33 -22.71 -9.37
CA GLU A 57 8.01 -21.30 -9.13
C GLU A 57 9.26 -20.42 -8.93
N GLY A 58 10.46 -21.03 -8.90
CA GLY A 58 11.74 -20.32 -8.80
C GLY A 58 12.09 -19.86 -7.39
N TYR A 59 11.48 -20.45 -6.36
CA TYR A 59 11.79 -20.14 -4.97
C TYR A 59 13.13 -20.77 -4.59
N LYS A 60 14.19 -19.94 -4.56
CA LYS A 60 15.55 -20.42 -4.29
C LYS A 60 15.78 -20.75 -2.82
N GLN A 61 15.39 -19.83 -1.93
CA GLN A 61 15.58 -19.94 -0.49
C GLN A 61 14.33 -19.43 0.24
N PRO A 62 14.00 -20.00 1.41
CA PRO A 62 12.86 -19.53 2.19
C PRO A 62 13.12 -18.12 2.71
N THR A 63 12.13 -17.25 2.55
CA THR A 63 12.19 -15.89 3.13
C THR A 63 12.19 -15.94 4.66
N LEU A 64 12.50 -14.83 5.32
CA LEU A 64 12.57 -14.78 6.78
C LEU A 64 11.25 -15.25 7.44
N VAL A 65 10.11 -14.83 6.89
CA VAL A 65 8.79 -15.27 7.38
C VAL A 65 8.54 -16.74 7.12
N GLN A 66 8.91 -17.26 5.96
CA GLN A 66 8.76 -18.68 5.65
C GLN A 66 9.61 -19.54 6.58
N ARG A 67 10.88 -19.17 6.78
CA ARG A 67 11.83 -19.90 7.62
C ARG A 67 11.41 -19.98 9.09
N LYS A 68 10.76 -18.94 9.63
CA LYS A 68 10.28 -18.95 11.03
C LYS A 68 8.86 -19.51 11.18
N ALA A 69 7.96 -19.19 10.26
CA ALA A 69 6.54 -19.56 10.40
C ALA A 69 6.27 -21.00 9.97
N ILE A 70 6.91 -21.51 8.91
CA ILE A 70 6.62 -22.85 8.38
C ILE A 70 6.88 -23.94 9.43
N PRO A 71 8.04 -23.99 10.12
CA PRO A 71 8.27 -25.03 11.13
C PRO A 71 7.26 -24.99 12.27
N LEU A 72 6.94 -23.80 12.80
CA LEU A 72 5.97 -23.64 13.88
C LEU A 72 4.57 -24.08 13.46
N ALA A 73 4.18 -23.75 12.23
CA ALA A 73 2.90 -24.17 11.69
C ALA A 73 2.86 -25.70 11.44
N LEU A 74 3.96 -26.32 10.98
CA LEU A 74 4.04 -27.77 10.81
C LEU A 74 3.98 -28.55 12.14
N GLU A 75 4.39 -27.92 13.25
CA GLU A 75 4.24 -28.46 14.61
C GLU A 75 2.80 -28.33 15.15
N GLY A 76 1.87 -27.72 14.39
CA GLY A 76 0.48 -27.52 14.80
C GLY A 76 0.27 -26.33 15.74
N LYS A 77 1.26 -25.42 15.88
CA LYS A 77 1.11 -24.22 16.72
C LYS A 77 0.32 -23.13 15.98
N ASP A 78 -0.48 -22.38 16.72
CA ASP A 78 -1.06 -21.14 16.22
C ASP A 78 0.05 -20.11 15.98
N VAL A 79 -0.03 -19.37 14.87
CA VAL A 79 1.01 -18.40 14.48
C VAL A 79 0.37 -17.05 14.21
N LEU A 80 0.91 -16.00 14.84
CA LEU A 80 0.62 -14.62 14.50
C LEU A 80 1.89 -13.98 13.96
N ALA A 81 1.96 -13.72 12.67
CA ALA A 81 3.15 -13.18 12.04
C ALA A 81 2.93 -11.76 11.52
N LYS A 82 3.75 -10.83 12.03
CA LYS A 82 3.90 -9.47 11.52
C LYS A 82 4.98 -9.47 10.44
N ALA A 83 4.57 -9.31 9.18
CA ALA A 83 5.49 -9.29 8.04
C ALA A 83 5.00 -8.35 6.93
N LYS A 84 5.94 -7.69 6.24
CA LYS A 84 5.64 -6.73 5.17
C LYS A 84 4.94 -7.39 3.99
N THR A 85 4.15 -6.65 3.22
CA THR A 85 3.68 -7.10 1.90
C THR A 85 4.84 -7.43 0.99
N GLY A 86 4.79 -8.58 0.31
CA GLY A 86 5.87 -9.06 -0.56
C GLY A 86 6.95 -9.91 0.12
N SER A 87 6.91 -10.08 1.45
CA SER A 87 7.85 -10.94 2.21
C SER A 87 7.62 -12.45 2.00
N GLY A 88 6.62 -12.85 1.21
CA GLY A 88 6.30 -14.25 0.97
C GLY A 88 5.36 -14.90 2.01
N LYS A 89 4.54 -14.08 2.70
CA LYS A 89 3.51 -14.51 3.67
C LYS A 89 2.61 -15.63 3.16
N THR A 90 2.15 -15.52 1.91
CA THR A 90 1.24 -16.48 1.28
C THR A 90 1.80 -17.90 1.29
N ALA A 91 3.05 -18.10 0.84
CA ALA A 91 3.67 -19.42 0.91
C ALA A 91 3.97 -19.87 2.35
N ALA A 92 4.18 -18.93 3.28
CA ALA A 92 4.48 -19.25 4.68
C ALA A 92 3.31 -19.94 5.41
N TYR A 93 2.06 -19.60 5.09
CA TYR A 93 0.89 -20.32 5.62
C TYR A 93 0.38 -21.42 4.70
N LEU A 94 0.48 -21.27 3.37
CA LEU A 94 -0.03 -22.27 2.44
C LEU A 94 0.77 -23.58 2.51
N LEU A 95 2.10 -23.52 2.59
CA LEU A 95 2.93 -24.74 2.58
C LEU A 95 2.59 -25.69 3.76
N PRO A 96 2.48 -25.21 5.01
CA PRO A 96 2.00 -26.03 6.12
C PRO A 96 0.60 -26.61 5.91
N VAL A 97 -0.35 -25.82 5.41
CA VAL A 97 -1.73 -26.26 5.15
C VAL A 97 -1.77 -27.37 4.10
N LEU A 98 -1.08 -27.18 2.97
CA LEU A 98 -0.98 -28.17 1.90
C LEU A 98 -0.31 -29.46 2.40
N GLN A 99 0.77 -29.33 3.17
CA GLN A 99 1.48 -30.47 3.77
C GLN A 99 0.57 -31.28 4.72
N ALA A 100 -0.23 -30.59 5.55
CA ALA A 100 -1.15 -31.25 6.47
C ALA A 100 -2.28 -31.99 5.73
N ILE A 101 -2.84 -31.40 4.67
CA ILE A 101 -3.86 -32.04 3.82
C ILE A 101 -3.30 -33.29 3.14
N LEU A 102 -2.10 -33.22 2.56
CA LEU A 102 -1.45 -34.36 1.91
C LEU A 102 -1.16 -35.49 2.90
N ARG A 103 -0.61 -35.15 4.08
CA ARG A 103 -0.34 -36.13 5.14
C ARG A 103 -1.60 -36.82 5.61
N ARG A 104 -2.69 -36.05 5.81
CA ARG A 104 -3.99 -36.62 6.18
C ARG A 104 -4.49 -37.59 5.11
N LYS A 105 -4.46 -37.21 3.84
CA LYS A 105 -4.95 -38.06 2.74
C LYS A 105 -4.17 -39.36 2.55
N GLN A 106 -2.94 -39.43 3.04
CA GLN A 106 -2.19 -40.69 3.10
C GLN A 106 -2.77 -41.68 4.13
N THR A 107 -3.39 -41.17 5.21
CA THR A 107 -3.92 -41.99 6.31
C THR A 107 -5.44 -42.12 6.32
N ASP A 108 -6.16 -41.12 5.80
CA ASP A 108 -7.62 -41.00 5.84
C ASP A 108 -8.13 -40.46 4.49
N SER A 109 -8.93 -41.28 3.78
CA SER A 109 -9.51 -40.95 2.49
C SER A 109 -10.82 -40.15 2.58
N SER A 110 -11.24 -39.73 3.76
CA SER A 110 -12.48 -38.97 3.93
C SER A 110 -12.40 -37.58 3.27
N VAL A 111 -13.49 -37.19 2.62
CA VAL A 111 -13.60 -35.94 1.86
C VAL A 111 -14.32 -34.90 2.72
N PHE A 112 -13.63 -33.81 3.04
CA PHE A 112 -14.16 -32.69 3.81
C PHE A 112 -13.28 -31.44 3.61
N THR A 113 -13.85 -30.28 3.88
CA THR A 113 -13.09 -29.02 3.88
C THR A 113 -12.19 -28.93 5.09
N ALA A 114 -10.88 -29.03 4.85
CA ALA A 114 -9.87 -29.04 5.90
C ALA A 114 -9.38 -27.64 6.26
N ALA A 115 -9.40 -26.69 5.32
CA ALA A 115 -8.88 -25.34 5.51
C ALA A 115 -9.82 -24.24 5.00
N LEU A 116 -9.91 -23.15 5.77
CA LEU A 116 -10.62 -21.92 5.40
C LEU A 116 -9.61 -20.76 5.42
N VAL A 117 -9.49 -20.07 4.29
CA VAL A 117 -8.62 -18.89 4.13
C VAL A 117 -9.50 -17.66 3.99
N LEU A 118 -9.51 -16.82 5.03
CA LEU A 118 -10.19 -15.54 5.06
C LEU A 118 -9.26 -14.44 4.55
N VAL A 119 -9.73 -13.71 3.55
CA VAL A 119 -9.02 -12.60 2.94
C VAL A 119 -9.92 -11.36 2.86
N PRO A 120 -9.37 -10.13 2.92
CA PRO A 120 -10.16 -8.91 2.90
C PRO A 120 -10.81 -8.59 1.54
N THR A 121 -10.16 -8.94 0.42
CA THR A 121 -10.63 -8.57 -0.93
C THR A 121 -10.76 -9.77 -1.87
N ARG A 122 -11.55 -9.59 -2.93
CA ARG A 122 -11.64 -10.54 -4.04
C ARG A 122 -10.32 -10.71 -4.78
N GLU A 123 -9.57 -9.63 -4.98
CA GLU A 123 -8.31 -9.64 -5.71
C GLU A 123 -7.24 -10.42 -4.95
N LEU A 124 -7.28 -10.39 -3.62
CA LEU A 124 -6.39 -11.18 -2.78
C LEU A 124 -6.83 -12.66 -2.80
N ALA A 125 -8.14 -12.95 -2.79
CA ALA A 125 -8.63 -14.32 -2.98
C ALA A 125 -8.12 -14.94 -4.29
N ASP A 126 -8.14 -14.18 -5.39
CA ASP A 126 -7.61 -14.63 -6.68
C ASP A 126 -6.09 -14.87 -6.65
N GLN A 127 -5.34 -14.06 -5.90
CA GLN A 127 -3.90 -14.25 -5.73
C GLN A 127 -3.59 -15.51 -4.91
N VAL A 128 -4.32 -15.72 -3.81
CA VAL A 128 -4.17 -16.92 -2.98
C VAL A 128 -4.56 -18.18 -3.74
N HIS A 129 -5.65 -18.14 -4.51
CA HIS A 129 -6.06 -19.28 -5.34
C HIS A 129 -4.98 -19.67 -6.35
N LYS A 130 -4.42 -18.68 -7.07
CA LYS A 130 -3.31 -18.93 -8.00
C LYS A 130 -2.06 -19.47 -7.30
N ALA A 131 -1.77 -19.00 -6.09
CA ALA A 131 -0.66 -19.51 -5.30
C ALA A 131 -0.90 -20.97 -4.88
N ILE A 132 -2.13 -21.35 -4.53
CA ILE A 132 -2.49 -22.75 -4.26
C ILE A 132 -2.32 -23.59 -5.53
N ASP A 133 -2.84 -23.15 -6.68
CA ASP A 133 -2.70 -23.87 -7.95
C ASP A 133 -1.22 -24.08 -8.33
N ALA A 134 -0.38 -23.07 -8.12
CA ALA A 134 1.05 -23.12 -8.39
C ALA A 134 1.78 -24.08 -7.44
N LEU A 135 1.56 -23.94 -6.12
CA LEU A 135 2.22 -24.75 -5.09
C LEU A 135 1.73 -26.20 -5.06
N SER A 136 0.51 -26.46 -5.56
CA SER A 136 -0.06 -27.80 -5.68
C SER A 136 0.06 -28.41 -7.07
N ALA A 137 0.80 -27.79 -8.01
CA ALA A 137 0.87 -28.22 -9.41
C ALA A 137 1.27 -29.70 -9.61
N PHE A 138 2.04 -30.28 -8.68
CA PHE A 138 2.47 -31.69 -8.69
C PHE A 138 1.64 -32.61 -7.77
N CYS A 139 0.61 -32.08 -7.12
CA CYS A 139 -0.37 -32.82 -6.32
C CYS A 139 -1.81 -32.35 -6.57
N ALA A 140 -2.10 -31.79 -7.76
CA ALA A 140 -3.40 -31.22 -8.10
C ALA A 140 -4.56 -32.24 -8.11
N LYS A 141 -4.25 -33.54 -8.19
CA LYS A 141 -5.26 -34.61 -8.03
C LYS A 141 -5.67 -34.81 -6.56
N ASP A 142 -4.79 -34.44 -5.64
CA ASP A 142 -4.95 -34.66 -4.21
C ASP A 142 -5.42 -33.40 -3.47
N ILE A 143 -5.39 -32.23 -4.09
CA ILE A 143 -5.79 -30.97 -3.43
C ILE A 143 -6.77 -30.24 -4.33
N GLN A 144 -7.97 -29.99 -3.80
CA GLN A 144 -8.97 -29.14 -4.44
C GLN A 144 -9.18 -27.86 -3.64
N ALA A 145 -9.10 -26.72 -4.33
CA ALA A 145 -9.38 -25.42 -3.76
C ALA A 145 -10.54 -24.74 -4.50
N VAL A 146 -11.39 -24.05 -3.76
CA VAL A 146 -12.50 -23.25 -4.31
C VAL A 146 -12.48 -21.88 -3.67
N LYS A 147 -12.75 -20.85 -4.48
CA LYS A 147 -12.94 -19.47 -4.01
C LYS A 147 -14.41 -19.05 -4.09
N LEU A 148 -14.91 -18.35 -3.08
CA LEU A 148 -16.31 -17.91 -2.99
C LEU A 148 -16.54 -16.45 -3.40
N THR A 149 -15.51 -15.81 -3.93
CA THR A 149 -15.51 -14.39 -4.33
C THR A 149 -15.92 -14.18 -5.79
N ASP A 150 -16.12 -15.24 -6.56
CA ASP A 150 -16.58 -15.14 -7.94
C ASP A 150 -18.08 -14.82 -8.01
N LYS A 151 -18.43 -14.01 -9.02
CA LYS A 151 -19.82 -13.63 -9.33
C LYS A 151 -20.50 -14.76 -10.11
N VAL A 152 -20.72 -15.88 -9.44
CA VAL A 152 -21.50 -17.01 -9.94
C VAL A 152 -22.86 -17.06 -9.24
N ALA A 153 -23.86 -17.66 -9.88
CA ALA A 153 -25.16 -17.90 -9.26
C ALA A 153 -24.99 -18.78 -8.01
N ASP A 154 -25.78 -18.54 -6.97
CA ASP A 154 -25.67 -19.26 -5.69
C ASP A 154 -25.81 -20.78 -5.86
N GLN A 155 -26.59 -21.23 -6.85
CA GLN A 155 -26.73 -22.65 -7.18
C GLN A 155 -25.43 -23.28 -7.68
N VAL A 156 -24.65 -22.55 -8.50
CA VAL A 156 -23.34 -23.01 -8.98
C VAL A 156 -22.36 -23.06 -7.82
N GLN A 157 -22.35 -22.03 -6.97
CA GLN A 157 -21.51 -22.00 -5.80
C GLN A 157 -21.80 -23.15 -4.83
N ARG A 158 -23.08 -23.42 -4.55
CA ARG A 158 -23.50 -24.58 -3.75
C ARG A 158 -23.04 -25.90 -4.35
N SER A 159 -23.10 -26.04 -5.68
CA SER A 159 -22.59 -27.23 -6.37
C SER A 159 -21.07 -27.39 -6.27
N LEU A 160 -20.31 -26.30 -6.21
CA LEU A 160 -18.85 -26.37 -5.99
C LEU A 160 -18.55 -26.80 -4.56
N LEU A 161 -19.30 -26.29 -3.58
CA LEU A 161 -19.14 -26.63 -2.17
C LEU A 161 -19.62 -28.05 -1.85
N SER A 162 -20.62 -28.58 -2.55
CA SER A 162 -21.11 -29.96 -2.36
C SER A 162 -20.07 -31.03 -2.73
N ASN A 163 -19.04 -30.67 -3.50
CA ASN A 163 -17.90 -31.55 -3.77
C ASN A 163 -16.89 -31.59 -2.62
N SER A 164 -17.14 -30.87 -1.51
CA SER A 164 -16.30 -30.84 -0.31
C SER A 164 -14.83 -30.53 -0.63
N PRO A 165 -14.52 -29.38 -1.25
CA PRO A 165 -13.14 -29.01 -1.58
C PRO A 165 -12.29 -28.96 -0.32
N ASP A 166 -10.99 -29.32 -0.43
CA ASP A 166 -10.08 -29.35 0.71
C ASP A 166 -9.82 -27.96 1.30
N ILE A 167 -9.79 -26.94 0.43
CA ILE A 167 -9.50 -25.55 0.81
C ILE A 167 -10.60 -24.64 0.25
N VAL A 168 -11.13 -23.76 1.12
CA VAL A 168 -12.05 -22.70 0.71
C VAL A 168 -11.42 -21.34 0.97
N ILE A 169 -11.46 -20.46 -0.03
CA ILE A 169 -10.92 -19.10 0.03
C ILE A 169 -12.09 -18.12 -0.08
N SER A 170 -12.22 -17.19 0.87
CA SER A 170 -13.39 -16.32 0.91
C SER A 170 -13.11 -15.00 1.63
N THR A 171 -13.94 -13.99 1.34
CA THR A 171 -14.12 -12.87 2.28
C THR A 171 -14.96 -13.34 3.48
N PRO A 172 -14.83 -12.72 4.67
CA PRO A 172 -15.60 -13.10 5.85
C PRO A 172 -17.11 -13.10 5.62
N SER A 173 -17.64 -12.05 4.99
CA SER A 173 -19.07 -11.96 4.67
C SER A 173 -19.59 -13.11 3.82
N ARG A 174 -18.84 -13.51 2.78
CA ARG A 174 -19.20 -14.64 1.93
C ARG A 174 -19.03 -15.97 2.65
N ALA A 175 -18.01 -16.10 3.51
CA ALA A 175 -17.81 -17.31 4.32
C ALA A 175 -18.98 -17.49 5.28
N TRP A 176 -19.31 -16.44 6.05
CA TRP A 176 -20.43 -16.45 6.99
C TRP A 176 -21.75 -16.74 6.29
N SER A 177 -22.05 -16.08 5.17
CA SER A 177 -23.28 -16.33 4.40
C SER A 177 -23.43 -17.79 3.96
N ASN A 178 -22.33 -18.50 3.66
CA ASN A 178 -22.38 -19.91 3.27
C ASN A 178 -22.42 -20.85 4.47
N ILE A 179 -21.78 -20.49 5.57
CA ILE A 179 -21.85 -21.23 6.84
C ILE A 179 -23.26 -21.14 7.43
N ALA A 180 -23.85 -19.93 7.46
CA ALA A 180 -25.17 -19.68 8.03
C ALA A 180 -26.31 -20.37 7.24
N ASN A 181 -26.10 -20.62 5.95
CA ASN A 181 -27.06 -21.32 5.08
C ASN A 181 -26.73 -22.81 4.88
N ASP A 182 -25.85 -23.37 5.72
CA ASP A 182 -25.37 -24.76 5.68
C ASP A 182 -24.80 -25.21 4.32
N ALA A 183 -24.36 -24.25 3.49
CA ALA A 183 -23.73 -24.52 2.20
C ALA A 183 -22.24 -24.85 2.34
N LEU A 184 -21.57 -24.27 3.34
CA LEU A 184 -20.17 -24.55 3.68
C LEU A 184 -20.10 -25.26 5.02
N ALA A 185 -19.80 -26.56 4.99
CA ALA A 185 -19.56 -27.36 6.19
C ALA A 185 -18.16 -27.06 6.76
N ILE A 186 -18.09 -26.69 8.04
CA ILE A 186 -16.85 -26.36 8.76
C ILE A 186 -16.64 -27.22 10.01
N ASP A 187 -17.46 -28.24 10.21
CA ASP A 187 -17.43 -29.15 11.37
C ASP A 187 -16.12 -29.93 11.50
N ARG A 188 -15.48 -30.24 10.37
CA ARG A 188 -14.17 -30.94 10.31
C ARG A 188 -13.01 -30.01 9.95
N LEU A 189 -13.19 -28.70 10.06
CA LEU A 189 -12.12 -27.76 9.77
C LEU A 189 -10.91 -28.02 10.69
N THR A 190 -9.72 -28.01 10.12
CA THR A 190 -8.46 -28.24 10.85
C THR A 190 -7.57 -27.00 10.84
N HIS A 191 -7.68 -26.16 9.80
CA HIS A 191 -6.88 -24.96 9.63
C HIS A 191 -7.75 -23.75 9.33
N LEU A 192 -7.50 -22.64 10.01
CA LEU A 192 -8.01 -21.32 9.68
C LEU A 192 -6.83 -20.39 9.37
N VAL A 193 -6.94 -19.66 8.28
CA VAL A 193 -5.98 -18.60 7.95
C VAL A 193 -6.73 -17.29 7.83
N VAL A 194 -6.20 -16.23 8.45
CA VAL A 194 -6.64 -14.85 8.18
C VAL A 194 -5.45 -14.10 7.60
N ASP A 195 -5.52 -13.80 6.31
CA ASP A 195 -4.47 -13.07 5.59
C ASP A 195 -4.80 -11.57 5.54
N GLU A 196 -3.77 -10.74 5.69
CA GLU A 196 -3.89 -9.29 5.93
C GLU A 196 -4.93 -8.98 7.04
N ALA A 197 -4.69 -9.51 8.24
CA ALA A 197 -5.63 -9.43 9.36
C ALA A 197 -5.98 -7.99 9.78
N ASP A 198 -5.03 -7.05 9.65
CA ASP A 198 -5.27 -5.61 9.85
C ASP A 198 -6.28 -5.02 8.86
N LEU A 199 -6.35 -5.60 7.66
CA LEU A 199 -7.29 -5.21 6.63
C LEU A 199 -8.70 -5.76 6.85
N VAL A 200 -8.79 -7.00 7.33
CA VAL A 200 -10.07 -7.70 7.43
C VAL A 200 -11.03 -6.93 8.34
N LEU A 201 -10.57 -6.42 9.48
CA LEU A 201 -11.41 -5.61 10.36
C LEU A 201 -11.64 -4.19 9.83
N SER A 202 -10.66 -3.61 9.12
CA SER A 202 -10.85 -2.28 8.49
C SER A 202 -11.92 -2.23 7.40
N TYR A 203 -12.46 -3.39 6.99
CA TYR A 203 -13.55 -3.50 6.01
C TYR A 203 -14.92 -3.79 6.66
N GLY A 204 -15.02 -3.72 7.99
CA GLY A 204 -16.29 -3.86 8.71
C GLY A 204 -16.80 -5.29 8.78
N TYR A 205 -15.90 -6.27 8.72
CA TYR A 205 -16.26 -7.69 8.83
C TYR A 205 -16.39 -8.18 10.28
N ASP A 206 -16.48 -7.29 11.27
CA ASP A 206 -16.49 -7.62 12.71
C ASP A 206 -17.58 -8.63 13.07
N GLU A 207 -18.83 -8.36 12.69
CA GLU A 207 -19.96 -9.26 12.98
C GLU A 207 -19.80 -10.61 12.27
N ASP A 208 -19.41 -10.60 11.00
CA ASP A 208 -19.18 -11.82 10.21
C ASP A 208 -18.08 -12.69 10.83
N LEU A 209 -16.98 -12.09 11.27
CA LEU A 209 -15.86 -12.79 11.90
C LEU A 209 -16.23 -13.36 13.27
N GLN A 210 -16.98 -12.61 14.08
CA GLN A 210 -17.51 -13.12 15.35
C GLN A 210 -18.42 -14.33 15.14
N ASN A 211 -19.29 -14.26 14.13
CA ASN A 211 -20.20 -15.34 13.78
C ASN A 211 -19.46 -16.58 13.26
N VAL A 212 -18.43 -16.39 12.42
CA VAL A 212 -17.54 -17.47 11.99
C VAL A 212 -16.84 -18.09 13.20
N ALA A 213 -16.22 -17.27 14.07
CA ALA A 213 -15.53 -17.74 15.26
C ALA A 213 -16.42 -18.58 16.17
N ALA A 214 -17.69 -18.17 16.35
CA ALA A 214 -18.66 -18.89 17.17
C ALA A 214 -19.04 -20.28 16.63
N LYS A 215 -18.88 -20.52 15.32
CA LYS A 215 -19.21 -21.81 14.66
C LYS A 215 -17.99 -22.70 14.41
N LEU A 216 -16.77 -22.22 14.66
CA LEU A 216 -15.56 -23.01 14.43
C LEU A 216 -15.47 -24.20 15.39
N PRO A 217 -15.00 -25.38 14.91
CA PRO A 217 -14.75 -26.51 15.78
C PRO A 217 -13.56 -26.23 16.72
N LYS A 218 -13.49 -26.99 17.81
CA LYS A 218 -12.36 -26.90 18.75
C LYS A 218 -11.12 -27.56 18.13
N GLY A 219 -9.95 -27.00 18.41
CA GLY A 219 -8.67 -27.56 17.95
C GLY A 219 -8.27 -27.19 16.53
N VAL A 220 -8.93 -26.19 15.93
CA VAL A 220 -8.50 -25.58 14.66
C VAL A 220 -7.20 -24.84 14.88
N GLN A 221 -6.17 -25.18 14.12
CA GLN A 221 -4.94 -24.40 14.07
C GLN A 221 -5.19 -23.10 13.30
N THR A 222 -4.82 -21.97 13.90
CA THR A 222 -5.02 -20.65 13.29
C THR A 222 -3.71 -19.97 12.94
N VAL A 223 -3.64 -19.43 11.73
CA VAL A 223 -2.52 -18.59 11.27
C VAL A 223 -3.05 -17.19 10.91
N LEU A 224 -2.62 -16.18 11.67
CA LEU A 224 -2.89 -14.77 11.39
C LEU A 224 -1.66 -14.12 10.77
N MET A 225 -1.83 -13.55 9.57
CA MET A 225 -0.78 -12.80 8.87
C MET A 225 -1.18 -11.34 8.80
N SER A 226 -0.32 -10.43 9.27
CA SER A 226 -0.59 -8.99 9.24
C SER A 226 0.66 -8.20 8.90
N ALA A 227 0.50 -7.02 8.29
CA ALA A 227 1.61 -6.08 8.16
C ALA A 227 1.86 -5.31 9.47
N THR A 228 0.82 -5.14 10.29
CA THR A 228 0.85 -4.30 11.49
C THR A 228 0.32 -5.05 12.72
N LEU A 229 0.71 -4.59 13.91
CA LEU A 229 0.08 -4.98 15.16
C LEU A 229 -0.75 -3.78 15.61
N THR A 230 -2.07 -3.92 15.48
CA THR A 230 -3.07 -2.93 15.90
C THR A 230 -4.00 -3.57 16.92
N THR A 231 -4.79 -2.75 17.60
CA THR A 231 -5.89 -3.19 18.47
C THR A 231 -6.86 -4.13 17.75
N ASP A 232 -7.02 -3.94 16.44
CA ASP A 232 -7.84 -4.79 15.58
C ASP A 232 -7.23 -6.20 15.48
N VAL A 233 -5.92 -6.29 15.26
CA VAL A 233 -5.21 -7.58 15.25
C VAL A 233 -5.27 -8.25 16.62
N ASP A 234 -5.23 -7.49 17.71
CA ASP A 234 -5.43 -8.04 19.07
C ASP A 234 -6.86 -8.56 19.29
N THR A 235 -7.86 -7.94 18.65
CA THR A 235 -9.25 -8.41 18.66
C THR A 235 -9.37 -9.74 17.91
N LEU A 236 -8.77 -9.86 16.72
CA LEU A 236 -8.73 -11.13 15.97
C LEU A 236 -7.94 -12.22 16.71
N LYS A 237 -6.85 -11.83 17.37
CA LYS A 237 -6.09 -12.73 18.24
C LYS A 237 -6.99 -13.27 19.37
N GLY A 238 -7.78 -12.41 20.01
CA GLY A 238 -8.75 -12.81 21.03
C GLY A 238 -9.84 -13.76 20.51
N LEU A 239 -10.30 -13.55 19.27
CA LEU A 239 -11.36 -14.35 18.66
C LEU A 239 -10.89 -15.74 18.19
N PHE A 240 -9.74 -15.81 17.50
CA PHE A 240 -9.34 -17.02 16.77
C PHE A 240 -8.13 -17.76 17.35
N CYS A 241 -7.23 -17.06 18.05
CA CYS A 241 -5.99 -17.68 18.53
C CYS A 241 -5.50 -17.02 19.85
N PRO A 242 -6.09 -17.37 21.01
CA PRO A 242 -5.78 -16.70 22.27
C PRO A 242 -4.33 -16.89 22.75
N ARG A 243 -3.61 -17.91 22.27
CA ARG A 243 -2.20 -18.19 22.62
C ARG A 243 -1.32 -18.47 21.39
N PRO A 244 -1.10 -17.49 20.50
CA PRO A 244 -0.31 -17.72 19.29
C PRO A 244 1.18 -17.49 19.54
N MET A 245 2.01 -18.14 18.72
CA MET A 245 3.41 -17.76 18.57
C MET A 245 3.50 -16.45 17.78
N VAL A 246 3.88 -15.36 18.45
CA VAL A 246 4.00 -14.04 17.83
C VAL A 246 5.37 -13.90 17.17
N LEU A 247 5.38 -13.70 15.86
CA LEU A 247 6.57 -13.47 15.05
C LEU A 247 6.61 -12.01 14.59
N ASN A 248 7.47 -11.21 15.22
CA ASN A 248 7.80 -9.86 14.76
C ASN A 248 9.02 -9.90 13.84
N LEU A 249 8.79 -9.80 12.54
CA LEU A 249 9.81 -9.97 11.53
C LEU A 249 10.13 -8.63 10.88
N GLU A 250 11.28 -8.08 11.24
CA GLU A 250 11.85 -6.90 10.60
C GLU A 250 12.92 -7.36 9.62
N GLU A 251 12.64 -7.25 8.31
CA GLU A 251 13.69 -7.47 7.30
C GLU A 251 14.46 -6.16 7.13
N THR A 252 15.79 -6.20 7.19
CA THR A 252 16.66 -5.10 6.79
C THR A 252 16.52 -4.90 5.28
N GLU A 253 16.20 -3.68 4.85
CA GLU A 253 16.08 -3.33 3.42
C GLU A 253 17.43 -3.56 2.73
N GLY A 254 17.44 -4.25 1.59
CA GLY A 254 18.68 -4.49 0.84
C GLY A 254 19.21 -3.22 0.18
N ASP A 255 20.50 -3.20 -0.17
CA ASP A 255 21.12 -2.06 -0.87
C ASP A 255 20.37 -1.75 -2.18
N GLY A 256 19.67 -0.61 -2.21
CA GLY A 256 18.90 -0.11 -3.35
C GLY A 256 17.38 -0.19 -3.22
N GLU A 257 16.87 -0.83 -2.16
CA GLU A 257 15.46 -0.81 -1.78
C GLU A 257 15.16 0.36 -0.83
N GLY A 258 13.94 0.89 -0.90
CA GLY A 258 13.47 1.90 0.04
C GLY A 258 12.97 3.20 -0.59
N VAL A 259 12.59 4.11 0.29
CA VAL A 259 11.96 5.38 -0.07
C VAL A 259 12.95 6.52 0.11
N GLU A 260 13.22 7.27 -0.95
CA GLU A 260 13.91 8.56 -0.84
C GLU A 260 12.95 9.61 -0.28
N GLN A 261 13.34 10.24 0.82
CA GLN A 261 12.47 11.13 1.57
C GLN A 261 12.95 12.57 1.43
N PHE A 262 12.08 13.43 0.94
CA PHE A 262 12.34 14.85 0.69
C PHE A 262 11.37 15.72 1.46
N VAL A 263 11.87 16.83 2.00
CA VAL A 263 11.08 17.84 2.73
C VAL A 263 11.28 19.21 2.12
N VAL A 264 10.19 19.93 1.93
CA VAL A 264 10.18 21.29 1.41
C VAL A 264 9.48 22.19 2.41
N LYS A 265 10.21 23.17 2.93
CA LYS A 265 9.66 24.20 3.82
C LYS A 265 9.07 25.33 2.99
N CYS A 266 7.74 25.47 2.97
CA CYS A 266 7.05 26.44 2.12
C CYS A 266 5.78 27.01 2.77
N GLY A 267 5.26 28.13 2.23
CA GLY A 267 3.97 28.66 2.67
C GLY A 267 2.79 27.78 2.24
N GLU A 268 1.61 28.01 2.83
CA GLU A 268 0.39 27.26 2.50
C GLU A 268 -0.09 27.47 1.06
N ASP A 269 0.07 28.67 0.52
CA ASP A 269 -0.17 29.01 -0.88
C ASP A 269 0.90 28.41 -1.81
N ASP A 270 2.17 28.43 -1.39
CA ASP A 270 3.27 27.82 -2.13
C ASP A 270 3.08 26.31 -2.32
N LYS A 271 2.42 25.59 -1.39
CA LYS A 271 2.05 24.18 -1.59
C LYS A 271 1.26 23.96 -2.89
N PHE A 272 0.28 24.84 -3.16
CA PHE A 272 -0.54 24.77 -4.38
C PHE A 272 0.27 25.13 -5.63
N LEU A 273 1.17 26.10 -5.51
CA LEU A 273 2.06 26.51 -6.58
C LEU A 273 3.02 25.38 -6.97
N LEU A 274 3.68 24.77 -5.97
CA LEU A 274 4.60 23.66 -6.17
C LEU A 274 3.87 22.43 -6.71
N ALA A 275 2.71 22.07 -6.16
CA ALA A 275 1.91 20.97 -6.68
C ALA A 275 1.51 21.21 -8.15
N TYR A 276 1.11 22.43 -8.50
CA TYR A 276 0.83 22.79 -9.89
C TYR A 276 2.05 22.59 -10.78
N VAL A 277 3.22 23.11 -10.41
CA VAL A 277 4.45 22.97 -11.20
C VAL A 277 4.87 21.51 -11.33
N ILE A 278 4.89 20.75 -10.23
CA ILE A 278 5.27 19.33 -10.20
C ILE A 278 4.44 18.52 -11.20
N TYR A 279 3.12 18.65 -11.17
CA TYR A 279 2.23 17.82 -11.99
C TYR A 279 2.00 18.37 -13.39
N LYS A 280 1.98 19.70 -13.56
CA LYS A 280 1.81 20.30 -14.90
C LYS A 280 3.04 20.10 -15.77
N LEU A 281 4.24 20.23 -15.19
CA LEU A 281 5.50 19.98 -15.90
C LEU A 281 5.90 18.50 -15.89
N LYS A 282 5.11 17.63 -15.24
CA LYS A 282 5.36 16.18 -15.14
C LYS A 282 6.75 15.86 -14.58
N LEU A 283 7.16 16.60 -13.55
CA LEU A 283 8.43 16.37 -12.85
C LEU A 283 8.43 15.00 -12.15
N VAL A 284 7.26 14.57 -11.68
CA VAL A 284 7.04 13.20 -11.20
C VAL A 284 6.58 12.32 -12.35
N LYS A 285 7.28 11.20 -12.57
CA LYS A 285 6.91 10.17 -13.55
C LYS A 285 6.32 8.96 -12.85
N GLY A 286 5.19 8.48 -13.36
CA GLY A 286 4.47 7.33 -12.82
C GLY A 286 3.38 7.75 -11.84
N LYS A 287 2.81 6.74 -11.16
CA LYS A 287 1.62 6.94 -10.32
C LYS A 287 1.98 7.61 -9.00
N SER A 288 1.14 8.53 -8.56
CA SER A 288 1.33 9.28 -7.34
C SER A 288 0.10 9.28 -6.44
N ILE A 289 0.36 9.26 -5.13
CA ILE A 289 -0.66 9.42 -4.08
C ILE A 289 -0.34 10.72 -3.35
N ILE A 290 -1.32 11.61 -3.26
CA ILE A 290 -1.22 12.88 -2.57
C ILE A 290 -2.07 12.80 -1.31
N PHE A 291 -1.43 12.88 -0.14
CA PHE A 291 -2.13 12.91 1.14
C PHE A 291 -2.40 14.35 1.58
N VAL A 292 -3.64 14.62 1.96
CA VAL A 292 -4.11 15.91 2.49
C VAL A 292 -4.73 15.73 3.87
N ALA A 293 -4.89 16.84 4.60
CA ALA A 293 -5.36 16.83 5.98
C ALA A 293 -6.82 16.37 6.13
N ASP A 294 -7.72 16.83 5.27
CA ASP A 294 -9.17 16.65 5.41
C ASP A 294 -9.88 16.47 4.06
N VAL A 295 -11.15 16.08 4.12
CA VAL A 295 -12.01 15.83 2.94
C VAL A 295 -12.20 17.11 2.11
N ASP A 296 -12.42 18.27 2.73
CA ASP A 296 -12.62 19.53 2.01
C ASP A 296 -11.38 19.90 1.19
N ARG A 297 -10.20 19.59 1.73
CA ARG A 297 -8.91 19.77 1.06
C ARG A 297 -8.71 18.81 -0.10
N CYS A 298 -9.22 17.58 -0.03
CA CYS A 298 -9.26 16.66 -1.18
C CYS A 298 -9.98 17.32 -2.37
N TYR A 299 -11.21 17.81 -2.13
CA TYR A 299 -12.02 18.46 -3.16
C TYR A 299 -11.40 19.78 -3.62
N ARG A 300 -10.83 20.58 -2.70
CA ARG A 300 -10.13 21.81 -3.06
C ARG A 300 -8.98 21.55 -4.03
N LEU A 301 -8.13 20.58 -3.71
CA LEU A 301 -6.98 20.23 -4.56
C LEU A 301 -7.42 19.61 -5.90
N LYS A 302 -8.46 18.76 -5.90
CA LYS A 302 -9.06 18.23 -7.14
C LYS A 302 -9.57 19.34 -8.06
N LEU A 303 -10.43 20.22 -7.54
CA LEU A 303 -11.00 21.33 -8.32
C LEU A 303 -9.91 22.29 -8.83
N TYR A 304 -8.84 22.48 -8.04
CA TYR A 304 -7.67 23.25 -8.44
C TYR A 304 -6.91 22.57 -9.59
N PHE A 305 -6.64 21.26 -9.50
CA PHE A 305 -6.02 20.49 -10.59
C PHE A 305 -6.83 20.47 -11.87
N GLU A 306 -8.16 20.42 -11.76
CA GLU A 306 -9.07 20.49 -12.91
C GLU A 306 -8.94 21.82 -13.68
N GLN A 307 -8.63 22.94 -13.02
CA GLN A 307 -8.37 24.22 -13.71
C GLN A 307 -7.20 24.12 -14.71
N PHE A 308 -6.25 23.23 -14.44
CA PHE A 308 -5.07 23.02 -15.27
C PHE A 308 -5.17 21.79 -16.18
N GLY A 309 -6.31 21.09 -16.15
CA GLY A 309 -6.52 19.83 -16.89
C GLY A 309 -5.69 18.66 -16.35
N ILE A 310 -5.31 18.70 -15.06
CA ILE A 310 -4.64 17.59 -14.38
C ILE A 310 -5.73 16.66 -13.85
N ARG A 311 -5.73 15.40 -14.31
CA ARG A 311 -6.73 14.41 -13.90
C ARG A 311 -6.31 13.76 -12.59
N SER A 312 -7.19 13.77 -11.60
CA SER A 312 -7.02 13.06 -10.34
C SER A 312 -8.35 12.49 -9.83
N CYS A 313 -8.27 11.41 -9.06
CA CYS A 313 -9.41 10.85 -8.33
C CYS A 313 -9.25 11.10 -6.82
N ILE A 314 -10.37 11.12 -6.10
CA ILE A 314 -10.40 11.31 -4.65
C ILE A 314 -10.62 9.96 -3.98
N LEU A 315 -9.96 9.77 -2.84
CA LEU A 315 -10.22 8.68 -1.90
C LEU A 315 -10.42 9.31 -0.52
N ASN A 316 -11.64 9.26 0.02
CA ASN A 316 -12.00 9.91 1.29
C ASN A 316 -12.96 9.03 2.10
N SER A 317 -13.15 9.35 3.38
CA SER A 317 -13.98 8.61 4.36
C SER A 317 -15.46 8.62 4.06
N GLU A 318 -15.93 9.58 3.27
CA GLU A 318 -17.36 9.75 3.01
C GLU A 318 -17.83 8.95 1.80
N LEU A 319 -16.90 8.47 0.98
CA LEU A 319 -17.21 7.60 -0.14
C LEU A 319 -17.60 6.20 0.39
N PRO A 320 -18.67 5.60 -0.16
CA PRO A 320 -19.02 4.21 0.15
C PRO A 320 -17.85 3.26 -0.07
N VAL A 321 -17.76 2.19 0.75
CA VAL A 321 -16.69 1.18 0.69
C VAL A 321 -16.46 0.67 -0.75
N ASN A 322 -17.53 0.31 -1.46
CA ASN A 322 -17.45 -0.19 -2.84
C ASN A 322 -16.85 0.84 -3.81
N SER A 323 -17.17 2.13 -3.64
CA SER A 323 -16.62 3.22 -4.44
C SER A 323 -15.13 3.41 -4.13
N ARG A 324 -14.73 3.30 -2.85
CA ARG A 324 -13.32 3.32 -2.42
C ARG A 324 -12.53 2.18 -3.07
N ILE A 325 -13.05 0.95 -3.05
CA ILE A 325 -12.43 -0.22 -3.71
C ILE A 325 -12.29 0.02 -5.20
N HIS A 326 -13.34 0.51 -5.85
CA HIS A 326 -13.34 0.78 -7.28
C HIS A 326 -12.29 1.82 -7.70
N VAL A 327 -12.16 2.93 -6.97
CA VAL A 327 -11.13 3.96 -7.22
C VAL A 327 -9.73 3.36 -7.17
N VAL A 328 -9.46 2.49 -6.20
CA VAL A 328 -8.17 1.82 -6.04
C VAL A 328 -7.91 0.85 -7.20
N GLU A 329 -8.93 0.08 -7.61
CA GLU A 329 -8.81 -0.79 -8.78
C GLU A 329 -8.49 -0.02 -10.05
N GLU A 330 -9.18 1.11 -10.30
CA GLU A 330 -8.97 1.94 -11.48
C GLU A 330 -7.56 2.54 -11.50
N PHE A 331 -7.07 3.00 -10.34
CA PHE A 331 -5.69 3.43 -10.19
C PHE A 331 -4.68 2.30 -10.43
N ASN A 332 -4.98 1.09 -9.94
CA ASN A 332 -4.15 -0.08 -10.18
C ASN A 332 -4.14 -0.50 -11.67
N LYS A 333 -5.26 -0.29 -12.38
CA LYS A 333 -5.42 -0.48 -13.83
C LYS A 333 -4.83 0.66 -14.67
N ASN A 334 -4.25 1.69 -14.05
CA ASN A 334 -3.68 2.90 -14.69
C ASN A 334 -4.71 3.76 -15.44
N VAL A 335 -5.97 3.77 -14.99
CA VAL A 335 -6.98 4.72 -15.47
C VAL A 335 -6.63 6.15 -15.00
N TYR A 336 -6.15 6.25 -13.76
CA TYR A 336 -5.64 7.48 -13.15
C TYR A 336 -4.20 7.30 -12.69
N ASP A 337 -3.41 8.35 -12.86
CA ASP A 337 -2.04 8.42 -12.37
C ASP A 337 -1.93 9.11 -11.01
N ILE A 338 -2.96 9.85 -10.58
CA ILE A 338 -2.94 10.67 -9.36
C ILE A 338 -4.17 10.36 -8.51
N ILE A 339 -3.94 9.89 -7.28
CA ILE A 339 -4.94 9.82 -6.21
C ILE A 339 -4.71 10.96 -5.23
N ILE A 340 -5.77 11.63 -4.80
CA ILE A 340 -5.78 12.55 -3.66
C ILE A 340 -6.54 11.87 -2.52
N ALA A 341 -5.90 11.70 -1.37
CA ALA A 341 -6.43 10.98 -0.23
C ALA A 341 -6.41 11.80 1.06
N SER A 342 -7.49 11.73 1.86
CA SER A 342 -7.49 12.23 3.24
C SER A 342 -7.34 11.07 4.23
N ASP A 343 -6.74 11.30 5.39
CA ASP A 343 -6.57 10.28 6.46
C ASP A 343 -7.28 10.73 7.76
N GLU A 344 -8.53 11.21 7.68
CA GLU A 344 -9.25 11.85 8.81
C GLU A 344 -9.41 10.98 10.08
N SER A 345 -9.32 9.65 9.99
CA SER A 345 -9.69 8.76 11.10
C SER A 345 -8.61 8.55 12.16
N GLU A 346 -7.36 8.94 11.92
CA GLU A 346 -6.31 8.83 12.96
C GLU A 346 -6.42 9.93 14.03
N VAL A 347 -7.38 10.86 13.92
CA VAL A 347 -7.60 11.97 14.87
C VAL A 347 -8.46 11.57 16.08
N LEU A 348 -9.06 10.37 16.10
CA LEU A 348 -10.01 9.94 17.14
C LEU A 348 -9.51 8.77 18.02
N GLY A 349 -8.19 8.64 18.17
CA GLY A 349 -7.55 7.82 19.19
C GLY A 349 -6.84 8.70 20.21
N ASP A 350 -7.60 9.28 21.14
CA ASP A 350 -7.07 9.96 22.34
C ASP A 350 -6.44 8.92 23.29
N GLU A 351 -5.31 8.32 22.89
CA GLU A 351 -4.35 7.63 23.78
C GLU A 351 -2.90 7.83 23.31
N ASP A 352 -2.64 8.14 22.04
CA ASP A 352 -1.28 8.29 21.49
C ASP A 352 -0.65 9.70 21.69
N LEU A 353 -1.41 10.70 22.13
CA LEU A 353 -0.86 12.03 22.46
C LEU A 353 -0.09 12.04 23.79
N LEU A 354 -0.27 11.03 24.64
CA LEU A 354 0.38 10.94 25.96
C LEU A 354 1.54 9.94 25.99
N ALA A 355 1.61 8.99 25.05
CA ALA A 355 2.66 7.97 25.04
C ALA A 355 4.02 8.48 24.51
N ASP A 356 4.03 9.52 23.67
CA ASP A 356 5.26 10.09 23.09
C ASP A 356 5.98 11.06 24.06
N ASP A 357 5.37 11.46 25.18
CA ASP A 357 5.96 12.39 26.15
C ASP A 357 6.71 11.67 27.30
N GLU A 358 6.64 10.33 27.41
CA GLU A 358 7.31 9.59 28.50
C GLU A 358 8.76 9.15 28.21
N GLU A 359 9.25 9.27 26.96
CA GLU A 359 10.63 8.83 26.61
C GLU A 359 11.73 9.89 26.81
N ASP A 360 11.43 11.10 27.31
CA ASP A 360 12.45 12.17 27.45
C ASP A 360 12.33 12.92 28.79
N ALA A 361 12.54 12.22 29.90
CA ALA A 361 12.84 12.84 31.18
C ALA A 361 13.94 12.05 31.93
N SER A 362 15.20 12.38 31.63
CA SER A 362 16.31 12.02 32.51
C SER A 362 17.13 13.26 32.90
N LYS A 363 17.08 13.54 34.22
CA LYS A 363 17.95 14.39 35.07
C LYS A 363 17.52 15.85 35.33
N PRO A 364 17.97 16.45 36.46
CA PRO A 364 17.78 16.01 37.85
C PRO A 364 17.14 17.14 38.70
N ASP A 365 16.86 16.82 39.96
CA ASP A 365 16.24 17.65 40.99
C ASP A 365 16.70 19.12 41.03
N ASP A 366 15.72 20.03 41.18
CA ASP A 366 15.86 21.15 42.10
C ASP A 366 14.50 21.59 42.66
N GLU A 367 14.48 21.87 43.96
CA GLU A 367 13.31 22.09 44.81
C GLU A 367 12.64 23.46 44.58
N GLN A 368 11.30 23.50 44.58
CA GLN A 368 10.46 24.15 45.62
C GLN A 368 8.98 24.31 45.20
N PRO A 369 8.02 24.23 46.15
CA PRO A 369 6.60 24.13 45.84
C PRO A 369 5.87 25.48 45.92
N SER A 370 4.98 25.78 44.96
CA SER A 370 3.96 26.82 45.14
C SER A 370 2.56 26.43 44.62
N LYS A 371 1.69 26.17 45.60
CA LYS A 371 0.23 26.37 45.70
C LYS A 371 -0.61 26.28 44.42
N LYS A 372 -1.27 25.13 44.23
CA LYS A 372 -2.50 24.98 43.41
C LYS A 372 -3.72 25.51 44.18
N VAL A 373 -4.37 26.54 43.64
CA VAL A 373 -5.75 26.90 43.97
C VAL A 373 -6.69 26.08 43.10
N LYS A 374 -7.55 25.29 43.74
CA LYS A 374 -8.68 24.60 43.13
C LYS A 374 -9.79 25.61 42.85
N THR A 375 -10.29 25.68 41.62
CA THR A 375 -11.68 26.10 41.38
C THR A 375 -12.36 25.08 40.49
N ALA A 376 -13.42 24.51 41.03
CA ALA A 376 -14.32 23.58 40.38
C ALA A 376 -15.33 24.37 39.54
N ALA A 377 -15.59 23.92 38.31
CA ALA A 377 -16.76 24.33 37.55
C ALA A 377 -17.33 23.12 36.79
N THR A 378 -18.58 22.81 37.13
CA THR A 378 -19.45 21.73 36.67
C THR A 378 -19.86 21.92 35.19
N PRO A 379 -20.03 20.85 34.38
CA PRO A 379 -20.26 20.99 32.93
C PRO A 379 -21.72 21.31 32.60
N SER A 380 -21.94 22.26 31.69
CA SER A 380 -23.26 22.61 31.16
C SER A 380 -23.53 21.92 29.81
N LYS A 381 -24.65 21.20 29.75
CA LYS A 381 -25.22 20.52 28.57
C LYS A 381 -25.53 21.52 27.45
N LYS A 382 -25.06 21.30 26.22
CA LYS A 382 -25.69 21.85 24.99
C LYS A 382 -25.60 20.92 23.77
N LYS A 383 -26.78 20.36 23.45
CA LYS A 383 -27.43 20.14 22.15
C LYS A 383 -26.70 19.32 21.06
N ALA A 384 -27.22 18.10 20.89
CA ALA A 384 -27.04 17.26 19.71
C ALA A 384 -27.46 17.98 18.42
N ARG A 385 -26.50 18.16 17.50
CA ARG A 385 -26.78 18.30 16.07
C ARG A 385 -26.54 16.93 15.45
N ASP A 386 -27.53 16.48 14.70
CA ASP A 386 -27.55 15.28 13.88
C ASP A 386 -26.29 15.22 12.99
N SER A 387 -25.32 14.39 13.38
CA SER A 387 -24.08 14.16 12.65
C SER A 387 -24.20 12.80 11.96
N HIS A 388 -24.23 12.79 10.63
CA HIS A 388 -24.01 11.57 9.83
C HIS A 388 -22.95 10.69 10.50
N ARG A 389 -23.34 9.45 10.84
CA ARG A 389 -22.45 8.41 11.41
C ARG A 389 -21.18 8.36 10.57
N LYS A 390 -20.08 8.88 11.12
CA LYS A 390 -18.74 8.79 10.53
C LYS A 390 -18.28 7.34 10.58
N ASP A 391 -17.76 6.87 9.47
CA ASP A 391 -17.26 5.51 9.31
C ASP A 391 -15.98 5.33 10.14
N LYS A 392 -16.03 4.51 11.20
CA LYS A 392 -14.87 4.24 12.08
C LYS A 392 -13.80 3.38 11.38
N GLU A 393 -14.10 2.86 10.19
CA GLU A 393 -13.32 1.86 9.45
C GLU A 393 -12.42 2.48 8.37
N TYR A 394 -12.39 3.81 8.24
CA TYR A 394 -11.65 4.46 7.16
C TYR A 394 -10.16 4.67 7.50
N GLY A 395 -9.23 4.12 6.72
CA GLY A 395 -7.82 4.50 6.79
C GLY A 395 -7.10 4.25 5.48
N VAL A 396 -6.91 5.28 4.64
CA VAL A 396 -6.18 5.11 3.36
C VAL A 396 -4.69 4.85 3.57
N SER A 397 -4.16 5.30 4.72
CA SER A 397 -2.83 4.98 5.19
C SER A 397 -2.61 3.49 5.50
N ARG A 398 -3.67 2.67 5.65
CA ARG A 398 -3.58 1.24 6.03
C ARG A 398 -4.40 0.35 5.09
N GLY A 399 -3.87 -0.83 4.80
CA GLY A 399 -4.61 -1.89 4.13
C GLY A 399 -4.96 -1.76 2.63
N ILE A 400 -5.10 -0.57 2.06
CA ILE A 400 -5.39 -0.49 0.62
C ILE A 400 -4.11 -0.74 -0.21
N ASP A 401 -4.09 -1.79 -1.05
CA ASP A 401 -2.92 -2.15 -1.88
C ASP A 401 -2.86 -1.31 -3.16
N PHE A 402 -1.93 -0.34 -3.17
CA PHE A 402 -1.62 0.47 -4.34
C PHE A 402 -0.41 -0.12 -5.08
N LYS A 403 -0.61 -0.50 -6.35
CA LYS A 403 0.40 -1.14 -7.18
C LYS A 403 1.19 -0.12 -7.97
N ASN A 404 2.52 -0.23 -7.93
CA ASN A 404 3.45 0.60 -8.72
C ASN A 404 3.31 2.11 -8.46
N VAL A 405 3.13 2.51 -7.21
CA VAL A 405 3.25 3.92 -6.81
C VAL A 405 4.71 4.32 -6.94
N ALA A 406 4.98 5.37 -7.71
CA ALA A 406 6.32 5.95 -7.86
C ALA A 406 6.59 7.00 -6.79
N CYS A 407 5.60 7.86 -6.52
CA CYS A 407 5.75 9.00 -5.63
C CYS A 407 4.60 9.15 -4.64
N VAL A 408 4.92 9.35 -3.37
CA VAL A 408 3.98 9.79 -2.34
C VAL A 408 4.24 11.27 -2.07
N VAL A 409 3.20 12.11 -2.12
CA VAL A 409 3.28 13.53 -1.75
C VAL A 409 2.45 13.76 -0.51
N ASN A 410 3.09 14.07 0.62
CA ASN A 410 2.40 14.61 1.78
C ASN A 410 2.18 16.09 1.53
N PHE A 411 1.05 16.43 0.89
CA PHE A 411 0.66 17.81 0.66
C PHE A 411 0.42 18.53 1.99
N ASP A 412 -0.17 17.81 2.93
CA ASP A 412 -0.15 18.16 4.35
C ASP A 412 0.61 17.10 5.12
N LEU A 413 1.48 17.57 6.03
CA LEU A 413 2.22 16.69 6.90
C LEU A 413 1.23 15.93 7.80
N PRO A 414 1.41 14.60 7.98
CA PRO A 414 0.62 13.85 8.95
C PRO A 414 0.88 14.36 10.37
N THR A 415 -0.03 14.06 11.29
CA THR A 415 0.06 14.46 12.70
C THR A 415 1.00 13.59 13.53
N THR A 416 1.37 12.40 13.05
CA THR A 416 2.25 11.45 13.76
C THR A 416 3.34 10.85 12.85
N SER A 417 4.45 10.42 13.45
CA SER A 417 5.57 9.75 12.77
C SER A 417 5.20 8.36 12.23
N LYS A 418 4.30 7.68 12.94
CA LYS A 418 3.73 6.39 12.53
C LYS A 418 2.90 6.54 11.25
N SER A 419 2.00 7.51 11.22
CA SER A 419 1.19 7.86 10.04
C SER A 419 2.08 8.20 8.84
N TYR A 420 3.11 9.02 9.06
CA TYR A 420 4.12 9.31 8.04
C TYR A 420 4.75 8.05 7.44
N THR A 421 5.19 7.12 8.30
CA THR A 421 5.81 5.86 7.86
C THR A 421 4.84 5.00 7.03
N HIS A 422 3.56 4.96 7.42
CA HIS A 422 2.52 4.25 6.67
C HIS A 422 2.22 4.87 5.30
N ARG A 423 2.18 6.20 5.22
CA ARG A 423 1.97 6.95 3.96
C ARG A 423 3.09 6.67 2.98
N ILE A 424 4.35 6.83 3.40
CA ILE A 424 5.50 6.63 2.51
C ILE A 424 5.68 5.14 2.13
N GLY A 425 5.24 4.21 2.98
CA GLY A 425 5.19 2.77 2.68
C GLY A 425 4.20 2.36 1.57
N ARG A 426 3.46 3.31 0.99
CA ARG A 426 2.64 3.09 -0.21
C ARG A 426 3.47 3.07 -1.49
N THR A 427 4.69 3.62 -1.47
CA THR A 427 5.68 3.50 -2.56
C THR A 427 6.76 2.46 -2.20
N ALA A 428 7.72 2.25 -3.10
CA ALA A 428 8.86 1.35 -2.92
C ALA A 428 8.50 -0.13 -2.58
N ARG A 429 7.37 -0.62 -3.10
CA ARG A 429 6.95 -2.03 -2.91
C ARG A 429 7.64 -2.96 -3.89
N ALA A 430 7.82 -4.23 -3.48
CA ALA A 430 8.37 -5.31 -4.31
C ALA A 430 9.75 -5.00 -4.91
N GLY A 431 10.68 -4.49 -4.08
CA GLY A 431 12.08 -4.24 -4.46
C GLY A 431 12.31 -3.03 -5.38
N LYS A 432 11.31 -2.15 -5.54
CA LYS A 432 11.44 -0.91 -6.34
C LYS A 432 11.82 0.27 -5.45
N ARG A 433 12.47 1.28 -6.04
CA ARG A 433 12.69 2.58 -5.40
C ARG A 433 11.41 3.42 -5.44
N GLY A 434 11.18 4.17 -4.38
CA GLY A 434 10.09 5.13 -4.27
C GLY A 434 10.58 6.50 -3.83
N MET A 435 9.80 7.54 -4.13
CA MET A 435 10.05 8.89 -3.62
C MET A 435 8.90 9.33 -2.71
N ALA A 436 9.23 9.96 -1.59
CA ALA A 436 8.28 10.68 -0.75
C ALA A 436 8.66 12.16 -0.67
N LEU A 437 7.72 13.05 -0.98
CA LEU A 437 7.90 14.50 -0.88
C LEU A 437 6.92 15.05 0.16
N SER A 438 7.40 15.77 1.15
CA SER A 438 6.56 16.33 2.22
C SER A 438 6.66 17.84 2.27
N PHE A 439 5.51 18.50 2.22
CA PHE A 439 5.43 19.94 2.44
C PHE A 439 5.28 20.22 3.93
N VAL A 440 6.07 21.17 4.42
CA VAL A 440 6.12 21.59 5.81
C VAL A 440 5.95 23.09 5.86
N VAL A 441 4.99 23.57 6.65
CA VAL A 441 4.78 25.01 6.86
C VAL A 441 5.60 25.46 8.07
N PRO A 442 6.59 26.35 7.87
CA PRO A 442 7.30 26.97 8.99
C PRO A 442 6.35 27.75 9.90
N ALA A 443 6.64 27.81 11.20
CA ALA A 443 5.79 28.51 12.17
C ALA A 443 5.58 29.99 11.82
N ASP A 444 6.59 30.65 11.24
CA ASP A 444 6.49 32.04 10.81
C ASP A 444 5.59 32.22 9.57
N LYS A 445 5.35 31.17 8.77
CA LYS A 445 4.50 31.19 7.57
C LYS A 445 3.08 30.68 7.82
N TYR A 446 2.81 30.11 9.00
CA TYR A 446 1.49 29.62 9.36
C TYR A 446 0.45 30.76 9.34
N ARG A 447 -0.73 30.49 8.75
CA ARG A 447 -1.85 31.44 8.59
C ARG A 447 -1.54 32.73 7.81
N LYS A 448 -0.38 32.86 7.15
CA LYS A 448 -0.09 33.99 6.25
C LYS A 448 -1.06 34.04 5.05
N HIS A 449 -1.51 32.88 4.57
CA HIS A 449 -2.55 32.77 3.56
C HIS A 449 -3.79 32.05 4.12
N LEU A 450 -4.65 32.83 4.78
CA LEU A 450 -5.82 32.32 5.51
C LEU A 450 -6.77 31.42 4.68
N PRO A 451 -7.05 31.68 3.38
CA PRO A 451 -7.97 30.86 2.61
C PRO A 451 -7.51 29.42 2.36
N THR A 452 -6.21 29.14 2.40
CA THR A 452 -5.65 27.80 2.17
C THR A 452 -5.06 27.17 3.42
N SER A 453 -5.03 27.88 4.54
CA SER A 453 -4.43 27.36 5.77
C SER A 453 -5.26 26.25 6.41
N VAL A 454 -4.59 25.21 6.94
CA VAL A 454 -5.19 24.12 7.73
C VAL A 454 -4.68 24.16 9.16
N GLU A 455 -5.49 23.72 10.13
CA GLU A 455 -5.14 23.81 11.55
C GLU A 455 -3.95 22.92 11.92
N THR A 456 -3.80 21.76 11.26
CA THR A 456 -2.70 20.81 11.48
C THR A 456 -1.34 21.43 11.20
N ALA A 457 -1.25 22.39 10.26
CA ALA A 457 -0.01 23.06 9.88
C ALA A 457 0.64 23.87 11.01
N ALA A 458 -0.10 24.17 12.08
CA ALA A 458 0.43 24.86 13.25
C ALA A 458 1.59 24.10 13.92
N ASN A 459 1.59 22.77 13.82
CA ASN A 459 2.55 21.89 14.49
C ASN A 459 3.55 21.23 13.54
N ASP A 460 3.58 21.61 12.25
CA ASP A 460 4.36 20.93 11.21
C ASP A 460 5.86 20.81 11.59
N GLU A 461 6.47 21.87 12.13
CA GLU A 461 7.90 21.82 12.48
C GLU A 461 8.20 20.88 13.65
N LYS A 462 7.30 20.81 14.64
CA LYS A 462 7.43 19.87 15.77
C LYS A 462 7.29 18.43 15.29
N ILE A 463 6.30 18.17 14.43
CA ILE A 463 6.08 16.83 13.89
C ILE A 463 7.20 16.41 12.93
N LEU A 464 7.72 17.34 12.11
CA LEU A 464 8.88 17.08 11.27
C LEU A 464 10.10 16.66 12.10
N ALA A 465 10.35 17.29 13.25
CA ALA A 465 11.45 16.91 14.15
C ALA A 465 11.27 15.48 14.66
N ARG A 466 10.06 15.10 15.09
CA ARG A 466 9.73 13.72 15.51
C ARG A 466 9.88 12.72 14.37
N ILE A 467 9.38 13.03 13.17
CA ILE A 467 9.54 12.21 11.97
C ILE A 467 11.03 12.00 11.67
N THR A 468 11.82 13.07 11.69
CA THR A 468 13.26 13.01 11.39
C THR A 468 14.00 12.13 12.41
N LYS A 469 13.71 12.28 13.70
CA LYS A 469 14.26 11.42 14.78
C LYS A 469 13.89 9.96 14.55
N HIS A 470 12.62 9.67 14.26
CA HIS A 470 12.13 8.30 14.02
C HIS A 470 12.72 7.67 12.75
N GLN A 471 12.78 8.40 11.63
CA GLN A 471 13.39 7.90 10.39
C GLN A 471 14.89 7.68 10.55
N ALA A 472 15.58 8.54 11.30
CA ALA A 472 17.00 8.35 11.62
C ALA A 472 17.24 7.08 12.46
N LYS A 473 16.37 6.77 13.43
CA LYS A 473 16.42 5.48 14.17
C LYS A 473 16.29 4.27 13.23
N LEU A 474 15.54 4.41 12.13
CA LEU A 474 15.38 3.38 11.09
C LEU A 474 16.51 3.40 10.02
N GLY A 475 17.55 4.22 10.19
CA GLY A 475 18.64 4.37 9.21
C GLY A 475 18.23 5.11 7.93
N LYS A 476 17.09 5.80 7.91
CA LYS A 476 16.54 6.48 6.74
C LYS A 476 16.71 7.99 6.85
N ALA A 477 17.39 8.59 5.88
CA ALA A 477 17.62 10.03 5.87
C ALA A 477 16.45 10.80 5.23
N VAL A 478 15.96 11.81 5.94
CA VAL A 478 15.00 12.80 5.40
C VAL A 478 15.80 14.01 4.91
N ARG A 479 15.79 14.27 3.60
CA ARG A 479 16.63 15.29 2.96
C ARG A 479 15.82 16.55 2.66
N PRO A 480 16.39 17.76 2.82
CA PRO A 480 15.75 18.96 2.31
C PRO A 480 15.73 18.94 0.77
N TYR A 481 14.67 19.45 0.18
CA TYR A 481 14.55 19.69 -1.25
C TYR A 481 14.21 21.16 -1.49
N ALA A 482 15.04 21.85 -2.26
CA ALA A 482 14.86 23.25 -2.59
C ALA A 482 14.40 23.40 -4.03
N PHE A 483 13.25 24.04 -4.23
CA PHE A 483 12.81 24.49 -5.55
C PHE A 483 13.45 25.84 -5.88
N ASP A 484 13.82 26.04 -7.14
CA ASP A 484 14.20 27.37 -7.62
C ASP A 484 12.95 28.25 -7.72
N MET A 485 12.69 28.98 -6.62
CA MET A 485 11.50 29.83 -6.51
C MET A 485 11.46 30.91 -7.59
N ALA A 486 12.59 31.36 -8.14
CA ALA A 486 12.59 32.35 -9.21
C ALA A 486 11.92 31.81 -10.50
N GLN A 487 12.15 30.54 -10.82
CA GLN A 487 11.51 29.87 -11.97
C GLN A 487 10.04 29.53 -11.69
N VAL A 488 9.73 29.20 -10.43
CA VAL A 488 8.37 28.84 -10.00
C VAL A 488 7.46 30.07 -9.90
N GLU A 489 8.01 31.24 -9.56
CA GLU A 489 7.24 32.48 -9.35
C GLU A 489 6.47 32.93 -10.59
N ALA A 490 7.00 32.64 -11.80
CA ALA A 490 6.33 32.93 -13.06
C ALA A 490 4.97 32.23 -13.20
N PHE A 491 4.74 31.15 -12.45
CA PHE A 491 3.49 30.40 -12.42
C PHE A 491 2.49 30.91 -11.37
N ARG A 492 2.91 31.82 -10.47
CA ARG A 492 2.12 32.26 -9.31
C ARG A 492 0.81 32.94 -9.70
N TYR A 493 0.80 33.75 -10.76
CA TYR A 493 -0.44 34.41 -11.21
C TYR A 493 -1.53 33.40 -11.62
N ARG A 494 -1.14 32.32 -12.32
CA ARG A 494 -2.06 31.25 -12.74
C ARG A 494 -2.57 30.44 -11.56
N MET A 495 -1.69 30.19 -10.60
CA MET A 495 -2.06 29.57 -9.34
C MET A 495 -3.12 30.42 -8.61
N ASN A 496 -2.91 31.74 -8.51
CA ASN A 496 -3.85 32.65 -7.88
C ASN A 496 -5.21 32.68 -8.60
N ASP A 497 -5.23 32.71 -9.93
CA ASP A 497 -6.47 32.70 -10.70
C ASP A 497 -7.27 31.40 -10.52
N ALA A 498 -6.57 30.25 -10.50
CA ALA A 498 -7.19 28.97 -10.21
C ALA A 498 -7.72 28.91 -8.76
N LEU A 499 -6.94 29.36 -7.77
CA LEU A 499 -7.37 29.37 -6.37
C LEU A 499 -8.60 30.26 -6.13
N ARG A 500 -8.70 31.39 -6.82
CA ARG A 500 -9.89 32.28 -6.77
C ARG A 500 -11.13 31.58 -7.30
N ALA A 501 -10.98 30.72 -8.30
CA ALA A 501 -12.07 29.95 -8.88
C ALA A 501 -12.57 28.84 -7.92
N VAL A 502 -11.69 28.31 -7.05
CA VAL A 502 -12.01 27.25 -6.09
C VAL A 502 -12.48 27.83 -4.75
N THR A 503 -13.76 28.14 -4.67
CA THR A 503 -14.42 28.68 -3.47
C THR A 503 -14.91 27.57 -2.53
N ARG A 504 -15.19 27.91 -1.26
CA ARG A 504 -15.83 26.98 -0.29
C ARG A 504 -17.19 26.48 -0.78
N VAL A 505 -17.93 27.32 -1.49
CA VAL A 505 -19.23 26.96 -2.10
C VAL A 505 -19.03 25.91 -3.18
N ALA A 506 -18.08 26.12 -4.09
CA ALA A 506 -17.77 25.15 -5.15
C ALA A 506 -17.30 23.80 -4.60
N ILE A 507 -16.48 23.82 -3.54
CA ILE A 507 -16.05 22.59 -2.82
C ILE A 507 -17.25 21.84 -2.27
N ARG A 508 -18.12 22.53 -1.53
CA ARG A 508 -19.31 21.92 -0.93
C ARG A 508 -20.27 21.38 -2.00
N GLU A 509 -20.47 22.10 -3.10
CA GLU A 509 -21.29 21.64 -4.22
C GLU A 509 -20.70 20.40 -4.90
N ALA A 510 -19.39 20.39 -5.15
CA ALA A 510 -18.70 19.23 -5.75
C ALA A 510 -18.82 18.00 -4.85
N ARG A 511 -18.54 18.15 -3.55
CA ARG A 511 -18.68 17.09 -2.53
C ARG A 511 -20.10 16.56 -2.46
N THR A 512 -21.08 17.44 -2.38
CA THR A 512 -22.50 17.01 -2.29
C THR A 512 -22.95 16.34 -3.59
N ARG A 513 -22.47 16.80 -4.75
CA ARG A 513 -22.79 16.19 -6.05
C ARG A 513 -22.18 14.79 -6.18
N GLU A 514 -20.93 14.61 -5.75
CA GLU A 514 -20.27 13.29 -5.76
C GLU A 514 -20.99 12.32 -4.82
N LEU A 515 -21.26 12.71 -3.59
CA LEU A 515 -22.00 11.87 -2.63
C LEU A 515 -23.40 11.51 -3.15
N ARG A 516 -24.14 12.46 -3.73
CA ARG A 516 -25.45 12.18 -4.34
C ARG A 516 -25.31 11.19 -5.51
N ALA A 517 -24.33 11.37 -6.38
CA ALA A 517 -24.09 10.46 -7.49
C ALA A 517 -23.75 9.04 -7.00
N GLU A 518 -22.94 8.90 -5.96
CA GLU A 518 -22.60 7.60 -5.37
C GLU A 518 -23.80 6.95 -4.66
N LEU A 519 -24.64 7.73 -3.96
CA LEU A 519 -25.90 7.25 -3.40
C LEU A 519 -26.86 6.72 -4.49
N LEU A 520 -26.92 7.41 -5.65
CA LEU A 520 -27.71 6.98 -6.81
C LEU A 520 -27.16 5.72 -7.50
N LYS A 521 -25.86 5.45 -7.39
CA LYS A 521 -25.23 4.21 -7.90
C LYS A 521 -25.41 3.00 -6.97
N SER A 522 -25.68 3.23 -5.69
CA SER A 522 -25.94 2.17 -4.71
C SER A 522 -27.25 1.44 -5.02
N GLU A 523 -27.26 0.12 -4.92
CA GLU A 523 -28.16 -0.84 -5.60
C GLU A 523 -29.67 -0.63 -5.45
N LYS A 524 -30.13 0.16 -4.47
CA LYS A 524 -31.56 0.50 -4.32
C LYS A 524 -32.09 1.39 -5.44
N LEU A 525 -31.25 2.20 -6.09
CA LEU A 525 -31.65 3.14 -7.14
C LEU A 525 -31.49 2.59 -8.56
N LYS A 526 -30.78 1.48 -8.72
CA LYS A 526 -30.62 0.81 -10.02
C LYS A 526 -31.96 0.29 -10.55
N ARG A 527 -32.79 -0.29 -9.67
CA ARG A 527 -34.17 -0.72 -9.99
C ARG A 527 -35.08 0.45 -10.37
N HIS A 528 -34.95 1.60 -9.68
CA HIS A 528 -35.72 2.81 -9.96
C HIS A 528 -35.43 3.41 -11.34
N PHE A 529 -34.18 3.34 -11.81
CA PHE A 529 -33.77 3.86 -13.13
C PHE A 529 -33.95 2.86 -14.28
N GLU A 530 -34.07 1.56 -13.98
CA GLU A 530 -34.57 0.56 -14.94
C GLU A 530 -36.06 0.79 -15.27
N GLU A 531 -36.83 1.30 -14.30
CA GLU A 531 -38.25 1.63 -14.45
C GLU A 531 -38.50 3.02 -15.08
N ASN A 532 -37.52 3.93 -15.07
CA ASN A 532 -37.63 5.30 -15.62
C ASN A 532 -36.47 5.66 -16.57
N PRO A 533 -36.47 5.17 -17.82
CA PRO A 533 -35.35 5.34 -18.76
C PRO A 533 -35.05 6.81 -19.17
N SER A 534 -36.03 7.70 -19.04
CA SER A 534 -35.90 9.13 -19.35
C SER A 534 -35.12 9.92 -18.29
N GLU A 535 -35.08 9.44 -17.04
CA GLU A 535 -34.29 10.05 -15.97
C GLU A 535 -32.82 9.64 -16.05
N LEU A 536 -32.54 8.44 -16.58
CA LEU A 536 -31.21 7.91 -16.85
C LEU A 536 -30.45 8.75 -17.89
N ALA A 537 -31.16 9.36 -18.84
CA ALA A 537 -30.57 10.28 -19.83
C ALA A 537 -30.06 11.60 -19.22
N HIS A 538 -30.62 12.03 -18.07
CA HIS A 538 -30.15 13.20 -17.32
C HIS A 538 -28.95 12.89 -16.41
N LEU A 539 -28.60 11.60 -16.27
CA LEU A 539 -27.59 11.09 -15.34
C LEU A 539 -26.37 10.46 -16.05
N ARG A 540 -26.05 10.88 -17.29
CA ARG A 540 -24.83 10.40 -17.98
C ARG A 540 -23.56 11.07 -17.44
N HIS A 541 -22.68 10.23 -16.90
CA HIS A 541 -21.41 10.51 -16.22
C HIS A 541 -20.24 10.95 -17.13
N ASP A 542 -20.40 12.03 -17.91
CA ASP A 542 -19.28 12.72 -18.56
C ASP A 542 -19.37 14.25 -18.38
N GLY A 543 -19.62 14.68 -17.14
CA GLY A 543 -19.52 16.07 -16.77
C GLY A 543 -18.22 16.33 -16.03
N GLU A 544 -17.34 17.16 -16.58
CA GLU A 544 -16.47 18.03 -15.76
C GLU A 544 -17.31 18.50 -14.55
N LEU A 545 -16.77 18.47 -13.33
CA LEU A 545 -17.46 19.03 -12.17
C LEU A 545 -17.59 20.55 -12.40
N ARG A 546 -18.59 20.98 -13.17
CA ARG A 546 -18.88 22.38 -13.54
C ARG A 546 -19.42 23.16 -12.34
N ALA A 547 -18.90 22.92 -11.13
CA ALA A 547 -19.07 23.82 -10.00
C ALA A 547 -18.29 25.13 -10.22
N VAL A 548 -17.26 25.10 -11.08
CA VAL A 548 -16.38 26.24 -11.37
C VAL A 548 -16.24 26.41 -12.87
N ARG A 549 -16.40 27.64 -13.39
CA ARG A 549 -16.16 27.97 -14.80
C ARG A 549 -14.67 27.81 -15.10
N THR A 550 -14.29 26.72 -15.78
CA THR A 550 -12.90 26.47 -16.18
C THR A 550 -12.42 27.55 -17.13
N GLN A 551 -11.32 28.21 -16.79
CA GLN A 551 -10.74 29.24 -17.65
C GLN A 551 -9.92 28.57 -18.76
N ALA A 552 -10.36 28.69 -20.01
CA ALA A 552 -9.75 27.99 -21.15
C ALA A 552 -8.24 28.28 -21.32
N HIS A 553 -7.80 29.49 -20.99
CA HIS A 553 -6.40 29.92 -21.09
C HIS A 553 -5.49 29.28 -20.03
N LEU A 554 -6.04 28.72 -18.95
CA LEU A 554 -5.26 28.02 -17.92
C LEU A 554 -4.93 26.55 -18.28
N ARG A 555 -5.49 26.01 -19.37
CA ARG A 555 -5.19 24.63 -19.82
C ARG A 555 -3.83 24.51 -20.51
N HIS A 556 -3.44 25.52 -21.28
CA HIS A 556 -2.17 25.55 -22.00
C HIS A 556 -1.12 26.33 -21.22
N VAL A 557 0.14 25.88 -21.22
CA VAL A 557 1.24 26.64 -20.62
C VAL A 557 1.95 27.39 -21.75
N PRO A 558 1.91 28.73 -21.77
CA PRO A 558 2.66 29.49 -22.76
C PRO A 558 4.15 29.14 -22.76
N GLU A 559 4.76 29.07 -23.95
CA GLU A 559 6.14 28.62 -24.13
C GLU A 559 7.17 29.48 -23.38
N TYR A 560 6.91 30.78 -23.21
CA TYR A 560 7.78 31.69 -22.47
C TYR A 560 7.84 31.44 -20.96
N LEU A 561 6.92 30.63 -20.41
CA LEU A 561 6.94 30.21 -19.00
C LEU A 561 7.73 28.90 -18.80
N LEU A 562 8.12 28.22 -19.87
CA LEU A 562 8.95 27.04 -19.78
C LEU A 562 10.41 27.51 -19.62
N PRO A 563 11.16 27.02 -18.60
CA PRO A 563 12.56 27.38 -18.47
C PRO A 563 13.32 26.92 -19.73
N GLY A 564 14.23 27.78 -20.23
CA GLY A 564 14.89 27.67 -21.55
C GLY A 564 15.78 26.43 -21.80
N GLY A 565 15.69 25.40 -20.97
CA GLY A 565 16.40 24.11 -21.11
C GLY A 565 15.54 22.87 -20.84
N GLY A 566 14.22 23.01 -20.71
CA GLY A 566 13.31 21.90 -20.37
C GLY A 566 13.37 21.48 -18.89
N ALA A 567 12.55 20.49 -18.50
CA ALA A 567 12.28 20.08 -17.11
C ALA A 567 13.52 19.68 -16.24
N ASN A 568 14.71 19.59 -16.84
CA ASN A 568 15.94 19.15 -16.17
C ASN A 568 16.74 20.29 -15.50
N THR A 569 16.36 21.57 -15.67
CA THR A 569 17.08 22.71 -15.05
C THR A 569 16.49 23.18 -13.72
N LEU A 570 15.41 22.55 -13.26
CA LEU A 570 14.65 22.94 -12.05
C LEU A 570 15.20 22.32 -10.74
N THR A 571 16.26 21.50 -10.82
CA THR A 571 16.90 20.84 -9.67
C THR A 571 18.37 21.22 -9.58
N GLN A 572 18.77 21.93 -8.53
CA GLN A 572 20.17 22.37 -8.35
C GLN A 572 21.16 21.24 -8.00
N ASN A 573 20.69 20.03 -7.71
CA ASN A 573 21.54 18.86 -7.54
C ASN A 573 21.06 17.74 -8.47
N GLY A 574 21.90 17.37 -9.44
CA GLY A 574 21.61 16.33 -10.41
C GLY A 574 21.43 14.96 -9.74
N THR A 575 20.20 14.63 -9.37
CA THR A 575 19.77 13.24 -9.27
C THR A 575 19.39 12.77 -10.68
N GLY A 576 20.28 11.99 -11.27
CA GLY A 576 20.21 11.57 -12.66
C GLY A 576 18.91 10.83 -13.01
N PHE A 577 18.46 11.08 -14.23
CA PHE A 577 17.51 10.26 -14.96
C PHE A 577 17.95 8.79 -14.95
N VAL A 578 17.21 7.94 -14.23
CA VAL A 578 17.39 6.49 -14.31
C VAL A 578 16.58 5.98 -15.50
N GLY A 579 17.27 5.76 -16.62
CA GLY A 579 16.68 5.15 -17.80
C GLY A 579 16.31 3.69 -17.52
N PHE A 580 15.06 3.33 -17.75
CA PHE A 580 14.68 1.92 -17.83
C PHE A 580 15.18 1.37 -19.17
N HIS A 581 16.18 0.47 -19.11
CA HIS A 581 16.44 -0.45 -20.21
C HIS A 581 15.16 -1.23 -20.53
N ARG A 582 14.61 -1.01 -21.73
CA ARG A 582 13.75 -2.02 -22.35
C ARG A 582 14.66 -3.16 -22.76
N ALA A 583 14.49 -4.33 -22.15
CA ALA A 583 15.05 -5.56 -22.68
C ALA A 583 14.57 -5.75 -24.13
N ASP A 584 15.52 -5.92 -25.04
CA ASP A 584 15.31 -6.13 -26.46
C ASP A 584 14.34 -7.28 -26.73
N LYS A 585 13.13 -6.95 -27.18
CA LYS A 585 12.29 -7.89 -27.93
C LYS A 585 12.77 -7.86 -29.38
N LYS A 586 13.63 -8.83 -29.73
CA LYS A 586 13.88 -9.23 -31.12
C LYS A 586 12.55 -9.56 -31.80
N GLU A 587 12.05 -8.64 -32.62
CA GLU A 587 11.00 -8.93 -33.58
C GLU A 587 11.54 -9.89 -34.65
N ARG A 588 11.00 -11.11 -34.68
CA ARG A 588 11.11 -12.03 -35.80
C ARG A 588 10.38 -11.42 -37.00
N ARG A 589 11.15 -10.99 -38.01
CA ARG A 589 10.63 -10.68 -39.36
C ARG A 589 9.99 -11.93 -39.97
N GLY A 590 8.66 -11.95 -40.02
CA GLY A 590 7.88 -12.88 -40.84
C GLY A 590 7.44 -12.20 -42.13
N LYS A 591 7.90 -12.72 -43.28
CA LYS A 591 7.51 -12.33 -44.64
C LYS A 591 6.00 -12.48 -44.86
N ARG A 592 5.33 -11.39 -45.25
CA ARG A 592 4.14 -11.33 -46.13
C ARG A 592 4.25 -9.97 -46.85
N GLY A 593 4.29 -9.84 -48.18
CA GLY A 593 3.47 -10.44 -49.22
C GLY A 593 2.86 -9.26 -49.97
N ALA A 594 3.30 -9.04 -51.21
CA ALA A 594 2.98 -7.87 -52.03
C ALA A 594 1.48 -7.71 -52.31
N GLY A 595 1.01 -6.46 -52.42
CA GLY A 595 -0.38 -6.17 -52.81
C GLY A 595 -0.73 -4.68 -52.90
N GLN A 596 -0.47 -4.11 -54.08
CA GLN A 596 -1.17 -3.00 -54.75
C GLN A 596 -1.39 -1.64 -54.03
N SER A 597 -0.66 -0.67 -54.57
CA SER A 597 -0.88 0.77 -54.49
C SER A 597 -2.14 1.22 -55.24
N PHE A 598 -2.97 2.05 -54.61
CA PHE A 598 -3.87 2.97 -55.32
C PHE A 598 -3.57 4.43 -54.94
N LYS A 599 -3.16 5.21 -55.94
CA LYS A 599 -3.02 6.67 -55.90
C LYS A 599 -4.41 7.31 -55.88
N VAL A 600 -4.65 8.26 -54.98
CA VAL A 600 -5.79 9.20 -55.10
C VAL A 600 -5.25 10.61 -55.29
N GLN A 601 -5.84 11.23 -56.31
CA GLN A 601 -5.44 12.41 -57.02
C GLN A 601 -5.90 13.69 -56.30
N LYS A 602 -5.00 14.67 -56.27
CA LYS A 602 -5.16 16.00 -55.70
C LYS A 602 -6.03 16.85 -56.64
N ASN A 603 -7.16 17.39 -56.18
CA ASN A 603 -7.78 18.53 -56.86
C ASN A 603 -8.52 19.50 -55.91
N ARG A 604 -8.51 20.77 -56.33
CA ARG A 604 -8.70 22.01 -55.55
C ARG A 604 -10.16 22.37 -55.21
N LYS A 605 -10.30 22.99 -54.02
CA LYS A 605 -11.15 24.14 -53.60
C LYS A 605 -12.58 24.30 -54.16
N SER A 606 -13.55 24.34 -53.24
CA SER A 606 -14.62 25.35 -53.25
C SER A 606 -15.16 25.60 -51.84
N ASP A 607 -15.17 26.87 -51.45
CA ASP A 607 -15.58 27.45 -50.15
C ASP A 607 -17.12 27.57 -50.06
N PRO A 608 -17.82 26.90 -49.11
CA PRO A 608 -19.27 26.74 -49.16
C PRO A 608 -20.05 27.78 -48.32
N LEU A 609 -19.61 29.03 -48.26
CA LEU A 609 -20.39 30.13 -47.66
C LEU A 609 -20.50 31.31 -48.62
N ARG A 610 -21.33 31.16 -49.67
CA ARG A 610 -21.95 32.31 -50.33
C ARG A 610 -23.26 31.91 -51.03
N SER A 611 -24.33 32.53 -50.53
CA SER A 611 -25.63 32.80 -51.15
C SER A 611 -26.53 31.63 -51.54
N PHE A 612 -27.52 31.34 -50.70
CA PHE A 612 -28.90 31.09 -51.16
C PHE A 612 -29.89 31.70 -50.18
N ASN A 613 -30.40 32.89 -50.52
CA ASN A 613 -31.63 33.42 -49.96
C ASN A 613 -32.78 33.14 -50.95
N ALA A 614 -33.80 32.45 -50.43
CA ALA A 614 -35.21 32.48 -50.77
C ALA A 614 -35.63 32.42 -52.25
N ARG A 615 -36.18 31.26 -52.63
CA ARG A 615 -37.06 31.10 -53.79
C ARG A 615 -38.44 30.70 -53.26
N ASN A 616 -39.43 31.56 -53.43
CA ASN A 616 -40.84 31.15 -53.35
C ASN A 616 -41.63 31.98 -54.37
N LYS A 617 -42.15 31.35 -55.42
CA LYS A 617 -43.20 31.89 -56.29
C LYS A 617 -44.33 30.88 -56.30
N GLY A 618 -45.50 31.35 -55.88
CA GLY A 618 -46.76 30.62 -55.96
C GLY A 618 -47.21 30.40 -57.40
N LYS A 619 -48.05 29.37 -57.55
CA LYS A 619 -48.78 28.99 -58.77
C LYS A 619 -49.77 30.08 -59.18
N LYS A 620 -49.72 30.48 -60.45
CA LYS A 620 -50.83 30.46 -61.41
C LYS A 620 -50.26 30.64 -62.82
#